data_AF-A0A4U1CNL8-F1
#
_entry.id   AF-A0A4U1CNL8-F1
#
_cell.length_a   1.000
_cell.length_b   1.000
_cell.length_c   1.000
_cell.angle_alpha   90.00
_cell.angle_beta   90.00
_cell.angle_gamma   90.00
#
_symmetry.space_group_name_H-M   'P 1'
#
loop_
_entity.id
_entity.type
_entity.pdbx_description
1 polymer ?
#
loop_
_entity_poly.entity_id
_entity_poly.type
_entity_poly.pdbx_seq_one_letter_code
_entity_poly.pdbx_strand_id
1 'polypeptide(L)'
;MKKMLLMFCLPLMLVACKKKDVDTIPFEEVIPEDTVTFSSDHVYNLNVVYFVPTNNPAKADYERRLSEIMLSAQTFYGNQMQANGYGFKTFGLMTRKNKTRIKITTIPAQYTYDQYTTANLSGILAEVEAYFAAHPGEKSGEHNLIISPSIPSGVGNPYVGYGKSCFWPDRGEEVTSTTGIGGLMHELGHGLNLPHNRQRESRIGDPSYGTSLMGSGNGTYGKSPTFLTEADCAILNTNQIFQTSTSITYYGVVTAKVKRMYASYSAAKGAIVASGRFTSSVPVTNVTFYLDPNHNNEGVGVNKDYNAVTWATNVIGTDSFYVELPMIEMNNTYKVNNPAELKVKLIHENGKITNTTYNFNFSNNIPVINVTPDPFEKSDWTVIDFSSQETVIENKPASYMIDEDNNSFWFAKHSSPAAILPHHVTIDLSRSLTADGFKILLRSGAYRAVKDVEILTSSDNLTWTSAGNFVVPKVSTESKIPFGTSKTFRYFKIIVKSNYDTAEPNKSCIAELGLYKN
;
A
#
# COMPACT_ATOMS: atom_id res chain seq x y z
N MET A 1 21.95 98.52 30.16
CA MET A 1 21.77 97.35 31.04
C MET A 1 21.94 96.06 30.22
N LYS A 2 22.93 95.22 30.58
CA LYS A 2 23.08 93.74 30.42
C LYS A 2 21.99 93.01 29.57
N LYS A 3 22.21 92.09 28.61
CA LYS A 3 23.25 91.06 28.23
C LYS A 3 23.12 90.81 26.69
N MET A 4 24.19 90.76 25.90
CA MET A 4 24.98 89.58 25.46
C MET A 4 24.22 88.44 24.76
N LEU A 5 24.41 88.30 23.44
CA LEU A 5 24.61 86.99 22.79
C LEU A 5 25.43 87.16 21.50
N LEU A 6 26.42 86.29 21.34
CA LEU A 6 27.48 86.25 20.34
C LEU A 6 27.14 85.16 19.32
N MET A 7 27.27 85.40 18.01
CA MET A 7 27.75 84.34 17.11
C MET A 7 28.25 84.90 15.77
N PHE A 8 29.44 84.43 15.40
CA PHE A 8 30.33 84.90 14.36
C PHE A 8 30.09 84.09 13.07
N CYS A 9 29.92 84.75 11.92
CA CYS A 9 29.95 84.13 10.59
C CYS A 9 31.04 84.82 9.74
N LEU A 10 32.07 84.06 9.35
CA LEU A 10 33.17 84.43 8.43
C LEU A 10 32.94 83.74 7.06
N PRO A 11 33.62 84.13 5.95
CA PRO A 11 32.99 84.32 4.66
C PRO A 11 33.41 83.25 3.64
N LEU A 12 32.61 83.09 2.60
CA LEU A 12 32.93 82.30 1.42
C LEU A 12 34.11 82.90 0.65
N MET A 13 35.10 82.07 0.33
CA MET A 13 36.06 82.28 -0.75
C MET A 13 36.01 81.06 -1.67
N LEU A 14 35.76 81.34 -2.96
CA LEU A 14 35.76 80.40 -4.07
C LEU A 14 37.21 80.09 -4.50
N VAL A 15 37.55 78.81 -4.61
CA VAL A 15 38.68 78.34 -5.43
C VAL A 15 38.22 77.12 -6.23
N ALA A 16 38.36 77.22 -7.55
CA ALA A 16 38.11 76.15 -8.51
C ALA A 16 39.22 75.08 -8.44
N CYS A 17 38.83 73.81 -8.37
CA CYS A 17 39.73 72.67 -8.57
C CYS A 17 39.19 71.72 -9.65
N LYS A 18 40.12 71.29 -10.51
CA LYS A 18 39.94 70.45 -11.69
C LYS A 18 39.30 69.10 -11.38
N LYS A 19 38.50 68.65 -12.34
CA LYS A 19 37.85 67.33 -12.44
C LYS A 19 38.89 66.20 -12.26
N LYS A 20 38.69 65.36 -11.24
CA LYS A 20 39.25 64.01 -11.16
C LYS A 20 38.14 63.03 -11.51
N ASP A 21 38.42 62.11 -12.41
CA ASP A 21 37.56 60.96 -12.67
C ASP A 21 37.36 60.19 -11.36
N VAL A 22 36.09 59.95 -11.03
CA VAL A 22 35.70 59.09 -9.92
C VAL A 22 35.58 57.70 -10.51
N ASP A 23 36.50 56.81 -10.13
CA ASP A 23 36.34 55.38 -10.30
C ASP A 23 34.98 54.96 -9.70
N THR A 24 34.09 54.45 -10.54
CA THR A 24 32.90 53.75 -10.11
C THR A 24 33.34 52.47 -9.41
N ILE A 25 33.37 52.48 -8.09
CA ILE A 25 33.40 51.25 -7.30
C ILE A 25 32.10 50.50 -7.63
N PRO A 26 32.15 49.25 -8.13
CA PRO A 26 30.94 48.47 -8.31
C PRO A 26 30.28 48.31 -6.95
N PHE A 27 28.99 48.65 -6.84
CA PHE A 27 28.19 48.24 -5.71
C PHE A 27 28.05 46.71 -5.82
N GLU A 28 28.95 46.00 -5.16
CA GLU A 28 28.77 44.58 -4.92
C GLU A 28 27.66 44.47 -3.88
N GLU A 29 26.45 44.21 -4.35
CA GLU A 29 25.33 43.86 -3.49
C GLU A 29 25.75 42.59 -2.74
N VAL A 30 26.07 42.75 -1.45
CA VAL A 30 26.30 41.61 -0.56
C VAL A 30 24.94 40.94 -0.36
N ILE A 31 24.59 40.05 -1.28
CA ILE A 31 23.48 39.12 -1.10
C ILE A 31 23.89 38.24 0.09
N PRO A 32 23.13 38.20 1.20
CA PRO A 32 23.44 37.31 2.31
C PRO A 32 23.50 35.87 1.78
N GLU A 33 24.61 35.19 2.07
CA GLU A 33 24.91 33.79 1.69
C GLU A 33 23.77 32.80 2.06
N ASP A 34 22.86 33.20 2.96
CA ASP A 34 21.71 32.45 3.48
C ASP A 34 20.45 32.49 2.57
N THR A 35 20.50 33.07 1.35
CA THR A 35 19.30 33.30 0.51
C THR A 35 19.07 32.34 -0.66
N VAL A 36 20.04 31.50 -1.04
CA VAL A 36 19.93 30.58 -2.21
C VAL A 36 20.02 29.10 -1.83
N THR A 37 20.50 28.77 -0.64
CA THR A 37 20.65 27.39 -0.19
C THR A 37 19.33 26.83 0.34
N PHE A 38 18.90 25.70 -0.24
CA PHE A 38 17.76 24.92 0.22
C PHE A 38 18.25 23.72 1.04
N SER A 39 17.59 23.44 2.16
CA SER A 39 17.89 22.32 3.05
C SER A 39 16.61 21.68 3.57
N SER A 40 16.72 20.46 4.10
CA SER A 40 15.63 19.76 4.77
C SER A 40 16.14 19.01 6.00
N ASP A 41 15.26 18.84 6.98
CA ASP A 41 15.42 17.93 8.11
C ASP A 41 14.99 16.48 7.79
N HIS A 42 14.55 16.22 6.55
CA HIS A 42 14.21 14.90 6.04
C HIS A 42 15.29 14.34 5.12
N VAL A 43 15.52 13.02 5.23
CA VAL A 43 16.41 12.28 4.33
C VAL A 43 15.87 12.30 2.89
N TYR A 44 14.56 12.10 2.73
CA TYR A 44 13.87 12.12 1.44
C TYR A 44 12.80 13.20 1.46
N ASN A 45 12.64 13.92 0.36
CA ASN A 45 11.69 15.03 0.22
C ASN A 45 10.78 14.84 -0.98
N LEU A 46 9.62 15.51 -0.94
CA LEU A 46 8.78 15.67 -2.13
C LEU A 46 9.54 16.48 -3.18
N ASN A 47 9.68 15.92 -4.39
CA ASN A 47 10.20 16.67 -5.52
C ASN A 47 9.08 17.56 -6.07
N VAL A 48 9.18 18.87 -5.90
CA VAL A 48 8.21 19.83 -6.45
C VAL A 48 8.74 20.36 -7.77
N VAL A 49 8.07 19.99 -8.86
CA VAL A 49 8.46 20.29 -10.23
C VAL A 49 7.47 21.27 -10.84
N TYR A 50 7.99 22.33 -11.46
CA TYR A 50 7.19 23.21 -12.32
C TYR A 50 7.53 22.93 -13.79
N PHE A 51 6.66 22.21 -14.49
CA PHE A 51 6.85 21.73 -15.85
C PHE A 51 6.26 22.73 -16.85
N VAL A 52 7.08 23.28 -17.74
CA VAL A 52 6.73 24.45 -18.58
C VAL A 52 6.68 24.08 -20.07
N PRO A 53 5.50 23.87 -20.66
CA PRO A 53 5.35 23.70 -22.11
C PRO A 53 5.89 24.87 -22.92
N THR A 54 6.40 24.59 -24.13
CA THR A 54 7.08 25.60 -24.98
C THR A 54 6.22 26.80 -25.34
N ASN A 55 4.89 26.63 -25.38
CA ASN A 55 3.91 27.66 -25.70
C ASN A 55 3.00 28.05 -24.52
N ASN A 56 3.30 27.61 -23.29
CA ASN A 56 2.52 27.97 -22.10
C ASN A 56 3.49 28.34 -20.95
N PRO A 57 3.88 29.62 -20.84
CA PRO A 57 4.88 30.04 -19.86
C PRO A 57 4.37 29.88 -18.43
N ALA A 58 5.33 29.80 -17.50
CA ALA A 58 5.03 29.78 -16.07
C ALA A 58 4.17 30.97 -15.64
N LYS A 59 3.22 30.72 -14.74
CA LYS A 59 2.37 31.78 -14.18
C LYS A 59 3.22 32.72 -13.33
N ALA A 60 2.85 33.99 -13.32
CA ALA A 60 3.56 35.00 -12.54
C ALA A 60 3.69 34.59 -11.06
N ASP A 61 4.88 34.84 -10.49
CA ASP A 61 5.17 34.67 -9.07
C ASP A 61 4.86 33.26 -8.52
N TYR A 62 4.93 32.22 -9.39
CA TYR A 62 4.63 30.84 -8.99
C TYR A 62 5.50 30.36 -7.84
N GLU A 63 6.76 30.81 -7.75
CA GLU A 63 7.67 30.41 -6.70
C GLU A 63 7.18 30.82 -5.31
N ARG A 64 6.68 32.05 -5.14
CA ARG A 64 6.08 32.47 -3.87
C ARG A 64 4.77 31.72 -3.62
N ARG A 65 3.84 31.78 -4.57
CA ARG A 65 2.47 31.24 -4.40
C ARG A 65 2.51 29.78 -4.02
N LEU A 66 3.26 28.97 -4.78
CA LEU A 66 3.38 27.54 -4.52
C LEU A 66 4.16 27.24 -3.25
N SER A 67 5.15 28.05 -2.88
CA SER A 67 5.83 27.90 -1.58
C SER A 67 4.85 28.06 -0.42
N GLU A 68 4.05 29.12 -0.43
CA GLU A 68 3.07 29.39 0.65
C GLU A 68 2.00 28.29 0.71
N ILE A 69 1.50 27.85 -0.45
CA ILE A 69 0.54 26.73 -0.55
C ILE A 69 1.14 25.44 0.03
N MET A 70 2.36 25.07 -0.35
CA MET A 70 2.96 23.80 0.06
C MET A 70 3.42 23.80 1.52
N LEU A 71 3.83 24.95 2.07
CA LEU A 71 4.12 25.10 3.50
C LEU A 71 2.84 25.02 4.34
N SER A 72 1.73 25.57 3.84
CA SER A 72 0.40 25.39 4.43
C SER A 72 -0.04 23.91 4.37
N ALA A 73 0.22 23.25 3.25
CA ALA A 73 -0.04 21.82 3.09
C ALA A 73 0.76 20.97 4.10
N GLN A 74 2.08 21.22 4.27
CA GLN A 74 2.89 20.55 5.29
C GLN A 74 2.27 20.69 6.68
N THR A 75 1.79 21.89 7.02
CA THR A 75 1.15 22.17 8.30
C THR A 75 -0.15 21.37 8.47
N PHE A 76 -0.99 21.33 7.44
CA PHE A 76 -2.22 20.52 7.46
C PHE A 76 -1.91 19.05 7.71
N TYR A 77 -1.06 18.43 6.88
CA TYR A 77 -0.71 17.01 7.02
C TYR A 77 -0.07 16.71 8.38
N GLY A 78 0.82 17.58 8.86
CA GLY A 78 1.46 17.46 10.18
C GLY A 78 0.45 17.49 11.34
N ASN A 79 -0.51 18.42 11.30
CA ASN A 79 -1.57 18.51 12.30
C ASN A 79 -2.50 17.29 12.27
N GLN A 80 -2.82 16.76 11.09
CA GLN A 80 -3.62 15.55 10.96
C GLN A 80 -2.90 14.31 11.52
N MET A 81 -1.60 14.16 11.25
CA MET A 81 -0.78 13.10 11.83
C MET A 81 -0.71 13.21 13.36
N GLN A 82 -0.56 14.43 13.89
CA GLN A 82 -0.55 14.68 15.33
C GLN A 82 -1.90 14.34 15.97
N ALA A 83 -3.01 14.75 15.37
CA ALA A 83 -4.35 14.46 15.85
C ALA A 83 -4.66 12.95 15.89
N ASN A 84 -4.03 12.17 15.00
CA ASN A 84 -4.16 10.72 14.93
C ASN A 84 -3.09 9.97 15.77
N GLY A 85 -2.34 10.67 16.63
CA GLY A 85 -1.44 10.04 17.60
C GLY A 85 -0.03 9.70 17.09
N TYR A 86 0.35 10.14 15.89
CA TYR A 86 1.68 9.91 15.32
C TYR A 86 2.70 11.03 15.64
N GLY A 87 2.30 12.03 16.44
CA GLY A 87 3.05 13.26 16.63
C GLY A 87 3.03 14.16 15.39
N PHE A 88 3.67 15.33 15.46
CA PHE A 88 3.78 16.22 14.30
C PHE A 88 4.76 15.63 13.28
N LYS A 89 4.22 14.88 12.32
CA LYS A 89 4.94 14.21 11.24
C LYS A 89 4.36 14.66 9.91
N THR A 90 5.18 15.18 9.00
CA THR A 90 4.71 15.68 7.71
C THR A 90 5.68 15.28 6.60
N PHE A 91 5.32 15.49 5.34
CA PHE A 91 6.21 15.20 4.23
C PHE A 91 7.38 16.20 4.18
N GLY A 92 8.58 15.75 3.82
CA GLY A 92 9.76 16.57 3.66
C GLY A 92 9.67 17.53 2.49
N LEU A 93 10.16 18.75 2.67
CA LEU A 93 10.37 19.75 1.63
C LEU A 93 11.76 20.34 1.78
N MET A 94 12.45 20.53 0.67
CA MET A 94 13.64 21.36 0.63
C MET A 94 13.22 22.83 0.75
N THR A 95 13.68 23.54 1.77
CA THR A 95 13.27 24.91 2.08
C THR A 95 14.47 25.82 2.31
N ARG A 96 14.28 27.13 2.08
CA ARG A 96 15.21 28.12 2.64
C ARG A 96 15.18 28.02 4.16
N LYS A 97 16.28 28.36 4.82
CA LYS A 97 16.44 28.31 6.28
C LYS A 97 15.31 29.00 7.07
N ASN A 98 14.78 30.10 6.55
CA ASN A 98 13.67 30.84 7.17
C ASN A 98 12.27 30.29 6.85
N LYS A 99 12.17 29.16 6.14
CA LYS A 99 10.92 28.50 5.70
C LYS A 99 9.96 29.43 4.95
N THR A 100 10.49 30.36 4.14
CA THR A 100 9.66 31.28 3.32
C THR A 100 9.52 30.83 1.86
N ARG A 101 10.43 29.98 1.38
CA ARG A 101 10.44 29.43 0.03
C ARG A 101 10.81 27.96 0.06
N ILE A 102 10.14 27.17 -0.78
CA ILE A 102 10.47 25.78 -1.05
C ILE A 102 11.34 25.73 -2.32
N LYS A 103 12.13 24.67 -2.49
CA LYS A 103 12.81 24.39 -3.75
C LYS A 103 11.76 23.94 -4.77
N ILE A 104 11.69 24.62 -5.90
CA ILE A 104 10.88 24.22 -7.05
C ILE A 104 11.83 24.03 -8.22
N THR A 105 11.86 22.81 -8.78
CA THR A 105 12.68 22.50 -9.95
C THR A 105 11.86 22.83 -11.21
N THR A 106 12.26 23.87 -11.92
CA THR A 106 11.56 24.32 -13.13
C THR A 106 12.15 23.65 -14.35
N ILE A 107 11.34 22.87 -15.05
CA ILE A 107 11.75 22.05 -16.19
C ILE A 107 11.09 22.60 -17.46
N PRO A 108 11.85 23.13 -18.42
CA PRO A 108 11.33 23.45 -19.74
C PRO A 108 11.01 22.15 -20.48
N ALA A 109 9.76 22.00 -20.90
CA ALA A 109 9.30 20.84 -21.65
C ALA A 109 9.73 20.90 -23.11
N GLN A 110 9.77 19.75 -23.78
CA GLN A 110 10.15 19.67 -25.20
C GLN A 110 9.05 20.14 -26.16
N TYR A 111 7.78 19.99 -25.78
CA TYR A 111 6.63 20.17 -26.67
C TYR A 111 5.65 21.23 -26.16
N THR A 112 4.62 21.48 -26.96
CA THR A 112 3.51 22.37 -26.63
C THR A 112 2.53 21.72 -25.65
N TYR A 113 1.73 22.53 -24.97
CA TYR A 113 0.88 22.06 -23.87
C TYR A 113 -0.13 20.97 -24.26
N ASP A 114 -0.56 20.92 -25.52
CA ASP A 114 -1.52 19.95 -26.06
C ASP A 114 -0.97 18.52 -26.14
N GLN A 115 0.35 18.36 -26.04
CA GLN A 115 1.01 17.06 -25.95
C GLN A 115 1.06 16.51 -24.52
N TYR A 116 0.77 17.34 -23.52
CA TYR A 116 0.89 17.02 -22.09
C TYR A 116 -0.45 17.05 -21.38
N THR A 117 -1.37 16.20 -21.83
CA THR A 117 -2.73 16.08 -21.29
C THR A 117 -2.85 14.90 -20.32
N THR A 118 -3.99 14.76 -19.64
CA THR A 118 -4.29 13.58 -18.80
C THR A 118 -4.17 12.25 -19.56
N ALA A 119 -4.30 12.26 -20.89
CA ALA A 119 -4.09 11.06 -21.70
C ALA A 119 -2.62 10.67 -21.88
N ASN A 120 -1.67 11.58 -21.60
CA ASN A 120 -0.23 11.39 -21.82
C ASN A 120 0.61 11.72 -20.57
N LEU A 121 0.20 11.21 -19.40
CA LEU A 121 0.97 11.38 -18.16
C LEU A 121 2.35 10.74 -18.25
N SER A 122 2.48 9.62 -18.96
CA SER A 122 3.75 8.91 -19.16
C SER A 122 4.77 9.75 -19.92
N GLY A 123 4.33 10.58 -20.88
CA GLY A 123 5.22 11.52 -21.58
C GLY A 123 5.80 12.58 -20.65
N ILE A 124 4.98 13.15 -19.76
CA ILE A 124 5.43 14.13 -18.76
C ILE A 124 6.45 13.46 -17.81
N LEU A 125 6.12 12.27 -17.30
CA LEU A 125 7.01 11.54 -16.38
C LEU A 125 8.34 11.18 -17.03
N ALA A 126 8.34 10.80 -18.31
CA ALA A 126 9.56 10.48 -19.03
C ALA A 126 10.52 11.67 -19.11
N GLU A 127 10.00 12.89 -19.36
CA GLU A 127 10.82 14.10 -19.40
C GLU A 127 11.32 14.51 -18.01
N VAL A 128 10.47 14.41 -16.97
CA VAL A 128 10.87 14.70 -15.58
C VAL A 128 11.95 13.72 -15.10
N GLU A 129 11.80 12.43 -15.38
CA GLU A 129 12.81 11.42 -15.02
C GLU A 129 14.10 11.59 -15.84
N ALA A 130 14.02 11.95 -17.12
CA ALA A 130 15.20 12.28 -17.92
C ALA A 130 15.95 13.50 -17.34
N TYR A 131 15.22 14.52 -16.88
CA TYR A 131 15.82 15.66 -16.20
C TYR A 131 16.53 15.23 -14.92
N PHE A 132 15.89 14.44 -14.05
CA PHE A 132 16.53 13.96 -12.82
C PHE A 132 17.70 13.01 -13.06
N ALA A 133 17.67 12.21 -14.13
CA ALA A 133 18.81 11.39 -14.53
C ALA A 133 20.02 12.25 -14.93
N ALA A 134 19.78 13.38 -15.60
CA ALA A 134 20.83 14.34 -15.94
C ALA A 134 21.27 15.21 -14.75
N HIS A 135 20.40 15.38 -13.74
CA HIS A 135 20.64 16.20 -12.55
C HIS A 135 20.38 15.40 -11.26
N PRO A 136 21.18 14.36 -10.96
CA PRO A 136 20.89 13.42 -9.87
C PRO A 136 20.83 14.07 -8.49
N GLY A 137 21.52 15.20 -8.28
CA GLY A 137 21.46 15.98 -7.04
C GLY A 137 20.15 16.75 -6.84
N GLU A 138 19.25 16.78 -7.83
CA GLU A 138 17.96 17.46 -7.73
C GLU A 138 16.80 16.57 -7.31
N LYS A 139 16.95 15.24 -7.44
CA LYS A 139 15.96 14.27 -6.98
C LYS A 139 16.23 13.91 -5.53
N SER A 140 15.30 14.21 -4.64
CA SER A 140 15.46 13.93 -3.21
C SER A 140 14.72 12.67 -2.74
N GLY A 141 13.65 12.26 -3.42
CA GLY A 141 12.87 11.08 -3.02
C GLY A 141 12.11 10.47 -4.18
N GLU A 142 11.26 9.50 -3.88
CA GLU A 142 10.46 8.76 -4.87
C GLU A 142 9.13 9.42 -5.23
N HIS A 143 8.79 10.53 -4.56
CA HIS A 143 7.51 11.21 -4.68
C HIS A 143 7.64 12.52 -5.43
N ASN A 144 6.73 12.76 -6.38
CA ASN A 144 6.76 13.96 -7.22
C ASN A 144 5.42 14.70 -7.18
N LEU A 145 5.46 16.01 -6.98
CA LEU A 145 4.36 16.91 -7.31
C LEU A 145 4.74 17.66 -8.58
N ILE A 146 4.03 17.38 -9.67
CA ILE A 146 4.30 17.96 -10.99
C ILE A 146 3.21 18.99 -11.29
N ILE A 147 3.63 20.25 -11.36
CA ILE A 147 2.74 21.39 -11.56
C ILE A 147 3.01 21.96 -12.95
N SER A 148 1.96 22.20 -13.72
CA SER A 148 2.07 22.84 -15.04
C SER A 148 1.16 24.06 -15.09
N PRO A 149 1.50 25.12 -15.86
CA PRO A 149 0.58 26.22 -16.10
C PRO A 149 -0.73 25.69 -16.68
N SER A 150 -1.86 26.15 -16.14
CA SER A 150 -3.16 25.69 -16.61
C SER A 150 -3.33 25.92 -18.10
N ILE A 151 -3.84 24.89 -18.78
CA ILE A 151 -4.13 24.88 -20.22
C ILE A 151 -5.61 25.24 -20.46
N PRO A 152 -5.98 25.70 -21.68
CA PRO A 152 -7.36 26.03 -22.01
C PRO A 152 -8.36 24.90 -21.70
N SER A 153 -9.59 25.29 -21.34
CA SER A 153 -10.66 24.34 -21.08
C SER A 153 -10.92 23.44 -22.29
N GLY A 154 -11.20 22.15 -22.04
CA GLY A 154 -11.46 21.16 -23.09
C GLY A 154 -10.23 20.43 -23.64
N VAL A 155 -9.00 20.86 -23.32
CA VAL A 155 -7.77 20.18 -23.78
C VAL A 155 -7.36 19.02 -22.85
N GLY A 156 -7.73 19.10 -21.57
CA GLY A 156 -7.49 18.03 -20.58
C GLY A 156 -6.23 18.26 -19.73
N ASN A 157 -6.31 19.21 -18.79
CA ASN A 157 -5.27 19.45 -17.79
C ASN A 157 -4.99 18.17 -16.97
N PRO A 158 -3.73 17.71 -16.87
CA PRO A 158 -3.33 16.71 -15.88
C PRO A 158 -3.73 17.16 -14.48
N TYR A 159 -4.64 16.43 -13.86
CA TYR A 159 -5.16 16.71 -12.53
C TYR A 159 -5.56 15.40 -11.86
N VAL A 160 -4.55 14.67 -11.39
CA VAL A 160 -4.70 13.27 -10.98
C VAL A 160 -3.46 12.77 -10.22
N GLY A 161 -3.64 11.85 -9.28
CA GLY A 161 -2.59 11.01 -8.73
C GLY A 161 -2.20 9.84 -9.64
N TYR A 162 -0.90 9.58 -9.82
CA TYR A 162 -0.38 8.51 -10.66
C TYR A 162 0.86 7.86 -10.04
N GLY A 163 0.68 6.69 -9.44
CA GLY A 163 1.74 6.02 -8.67
C GLY A 163 2.17 6.90 -7.49
N LYS A 164 3.48 7.18 -7.38
CA LYS A 164 4.06 8.10 -6.38
C LYS A 164 4.15 9.55 -6.87
N SER A 165 3.57 9.86 -8.03
CA SER A 165 3.51 11.21 -8.58
C SER A 165 2.08 11.74 -8.52
N CYS A 166 1.92 13.05 -8.50
CA CYS A 166 0.64 13.71 -8.72
C CYS A 166 0.80 14.91 -9.64
N PHE A 167 -0.28 15.23 -10.35
CA PHE A 167 -0.33 16.32 -11.31
C PHE A 167 -1.36 17.35 -10.91
N TRP A 168 -1.00 18.62 -11.01
CA TRP A 168 -1.92 19.71 -10.70
C TRP A 168 -1.71 20.93 -11.60
N PRO A 169 -2.76 21.52 -12.18
CA PRO A 169 -2.64 22.69 -13.04
C PRO A 169 -2.63 23.99 -12.23
N ASP A 170 -1.56 24.79 -12.34
CA ASP A 170 -1.46 26.12 -11.74
C ASP A 170 -2.34 27.12 -12.49
N ARG A 171 -3.43 27.56 -11.86
CA ARG A 171 -4.35 28.58 -12.38
C ARG A 171 -4.08 29.96 -11.80
N GLY A 172 -3.01 30.14 -11.01
CA GLY A 172 -2.72 31.38 -10.32
C GLY A 172 -3.30 31.45 -8.92
N GLU A 173 -3.63 30.32 -8.30
CA GLU A 173 -4.12 30.25 -6.93
C GLU A 173 -3.10 30.85 -5.94
N GLU A 174 -3.62 31.48 -4.88
CA GLU A 174 -2.88 32.00 -3.72
C GLU A 174 -3.17 31.10 -2.51
N VAL A 175 -2.34 31.10 -1.46
CA VAL A 175 -2.57 30.24 -0.27
C VAL A 175 -3.92 30.46 0.41
N THR A 176 -4.52 31.64 0.24
CA THR A 176 -5.85 32.00 0.75
C THR A 176 -6.99 31.62 -0.19
N SER A 177 -6.71 31.07 -1.38
CA SER A 177 -7.72 30.64 -2.33
C SER A 177 -8.53 29.47 -1.76
N THR A 178 -9.86 29.60 -1.81
CA THR A 178 -10.78 28.56 -1.32
C THR A 178 -11.18 27.57 -2.42
N THR A 179 -10.73 27.79 -3.65
CA THR A 179 -10.95 26.89 -4.80
C THR A 179 -9.59 26.46 -5.38
N GLY A 180 -9.55 25.31 -6.04
CA GLY A 180 -8.32 24.77 -6.65
C GLY A 180 -7.39 24.05 -5.67
N ILE A 181 -7.06 24.67 -4.54
CA ILE A 181 -6.12 24.10 -3.56
C ILE A 181 -6.62 22.78 -2.98
N GLY A 182 -7.93 22.65 -2.72
CA GLY A 182 -8.46 21.42 -2.13
C GLY A 182 -8.19 20.18 -2.96
N GLY A 183 -8.25 20.28 -4.30
CA GLY A 183 -7.86 19.13 -5.11
C GLY A 183 -6.35 19.02 -5.33
N LEU A 184 -5.54 20.08 -5.22
CA LEU A 184 -4.09 19.90 -5.03
C LEU A 184 -3.81 18.99 -3.83
N MET A 185 -4.45 19.27 -2.69
CA MET A 185 -4.31 18.48 -1.47
C MET A 185 -4.76 17.03 -1.68
N HIS A 186 -5.87 16.81 -2.39
CA HIS A 186 -6.36 15.47 -2.70
C HIS A 186 -5.41 14.68 -3.61
N GLU A 187 -4.99 15.27 -4.74
CA GLU A 187 -4.08 14.60 -5.67
C GLU A 187 -2.70 14.38 -5.05
N LEU A 188 -2.23 15.32 -4.22
CA LEU A 188 -1.03 15.11 -3.40
C LEU A 188 -1.22 13.91 -2.47
N GLY A 189 -2.36 13.77 -1.81
CA GLY A 189 -2.70 12.58 -1.03
C GLY A 189 -2.49 11.29 -1.82
N HIS A 190 -2.98 11.21 -3.06
CA HIS A 190 -2.72 10.06 -3.94
C HIS A 190 -1.24 9.86 -4.23
N GLY A 191 -0.53 10.94 -4.58
CA GLY A 191 0.92 10.91 -4.75
C GLY A 191 1.67 10.44 -3.50
N LEU A 192 1.08 10.57 -2.31
CA LEU A 192 1.57 10.09 -1.02
C LEU A 192 1.08 8.68 -0.63
N ASN A 193 0.59 7.91 -1.61
CA ASN A 193 0.07 6.53 -1.48
C ASN A 193 -1.35 6.41 -0.89
N LEU A 194 -2.09 7.50 -0.72
CA LEU A 194 -3.43 7.45 -0.15
C LEU A 194 -4.49 7.02 -1.19
N PRO A 195 -5.29 5.97 -0.92
CA PRO A 195 -6.46 5.65 -1.72
C PRO A 195 -7.65 6.54 -1.33
N HIS A 196 -8.73 6.50 -2.12
CA HIS A 196 -9.98 7.11 -1.70
C HIS A 196 -10.55 6.47 -0.44
N ASN A 197 -11.31 7.26 0.30
CA ASN A 197 -12.12 6.79 1.41
C ASN A 197 -13.24 7.78 1.74
N ARG A 198 -14.09 7.38 2.68
CA ARG A 198 -15.15 8.22 3.25
C ARG A 198 -15.01 8.29 4.77
N GLN A 199 -15.33 9.46 5.30
CA GLN A 199 -15.57 9.61 6.73
C GLN A 199 -16.72 8.71 7.22
N ARG A 200 -16.61 8.26 8.46
CA ARG A 200 -17.68 7.56 9.17
C ARG A 200 -18.88 8.49 9.38
N GLU A 201 -20.10 7.94 9.36
CA GLU A 201 -21.33 8.75 9.50
C GLU A 201 -21.38 9.52 10.83
N SER A 202 -20.84 8.97 11.93
CA SER A 202 -20.74 9.68 13.21
C SER A 202 -19.94 10.98 13.14
N ARG A 203 -19.02 11.10 12.17
CA ARG A 203 -18.15 12.28 12.00
C ARG A 203 -18.76 13.41 11.19
N ILE A 204 -19.87 13.17 10.48
CA ILE A 204 -20.50 14.20 9.63
C ILE A 204 -21.05 15.35 10.47
N GLY A 205 -21.55 15.06 11.68
CA GLY A 205 -22.11 16.05 12.60
C GLY A 205 -21.17 16.49 13.73
N ASP A 206 -19.97 15.93 13.82
CA ASP A 206 -19.00 16.29 14.85
C ASP A 206 -18.24 17.56 14.42
N PRO A 207 -18.27 18.66 15.20
CA PRO A 207 -17.59 19.90 14.84
C PRO A 207 -16.06 19.80 14.79
N SER A 208 -15.49 18.75 15.38
CA SER A 208 -14.06 18.44 15.36
C SER A 208 -13.63 17.78 14.06
N TYR A 209 -14.59 17.26 13.29
CA TYR A 209 -14.38 16.59 12.03
C TYR A 209 -15.17 17.30 10.92
N GLY A 210 -15.04 16.79 9.71
CA GLY A 210 -15.83 17.24 8.58
C GLY A 210 -15.73 16.24 7.45
N THR A 211 -15.26 16.69 6.31
CA THR A 211 -15.15 15.81 5.13
C THR A 211 -13.75 15.18 5.06
N SER A 212 -13.67 13.87 4.80
CA SER A 212 -12.37 13.25 4.54
C SER A 212 -11.73 13.85 3.29
N LEU A 213 -10.45 14.24 3.37
CA LEU A 213 -9.69 14.80 2.24
C LEU A 213 -9.74 13.86 1.05
N MET A 214 -9.52 12.56 1.27
CA MET A 214 -9.50 11.52 0.24
C MET A 214 -10.89 11.02 -0.17
N GLY A 215 -11.95 11.62 0.37
CA GLY A 215 -13.31 11.49 -0.13
C GLY A 215 -13.68 12.68 -1.00
N SER A 216 -14.64 13.49 -0.53
CA SER A 216 -15.04 14.74 -1.20
C SER A 216 -14.34 15.97 -0.64
N GLY A 217 -13.25 15.79 0.11
CA GLY A 217 -12.58 16.87 0.81
C GLY A 217 -11.84 17.85 -0.09
N ASN A 218 -11.61 17.46 -1.35
CA ASN A 218 -11.15 18.37 -2.41
C ASN A 218 -12.09 19.57 -2.62
N GLY A 219 -13.39 19.39 -2.35
CA GLY A 219 -14.40 20.45 -2.45
C GLY A 219 -14.54 21.31 -1.19
N THR A 220 -14.10 20.81 -0.03
CA THR A 220 -14.31 21.43 1.29
C THR A 220 -13.07 22.06 1.89
N TYR A 221 -11.87 21.61 1.51
CA TYR A 221 -10.62 22.17 2.02
C TYR A 221 -10.56 23.68 1.80
N GLY A 222 -10.24 24.43 2.85
CA GLY A 222 -10.24 25.90 2.86
C GLY A 222 -11.61 26.56 2.95
N LYS A 223 -12.71 25.79 2.98
CA LYS A 223 -14.10 26.30 3.14
C LYS A 223 -14.79 25.79 4.40
N SER A 224 -14.60 24.52 4.74
CA SER A 224 -15.19 23.86 5.88
C SER A 224 -14.24 22.79 6.44
N PRO A 225 -14.48 22.27 7.66
CA PRO A 225 -13.61 21.27 8.25
C PRO A 225 -13.34 20.10 7.30
N THR A 226 -12.06 19.82 7.09
CA THR A 226 -11.55 18.78 6.20
C THR A 226 -10.42 18.07 6.92
N PHE A 227 -10.34 16.74 6.86
CA PHE A 227 -9.43 15.96 7.70
C PHE A 227 -8.91 14.71 6.98
N LEU A 228 -7.88 14.04 7.54
CA LEU A 228 -7.39 12.73 7.08
C LEU A 228 -7.86 11.63 8.03
N THR A 229 -8.26 10.49 7.48
CA THR A 229 -8.70 9.36 8.30
C THR A 229 -7.55 8.67 9.02
N GLU A 230 -7.87 7.83 10.01
CA GLU A 230 -6.87 7.00 10.69
C GLU A 230 -6.14 6.08 9.72
N ALA A 231 -6.83 5.58 8.70
CA ALA A 231 -6.23 4.74 7.67
C ALA A 231 -5.24 5.54 6.80
N ASP A 232 -5.58 6.78 6.46
CA ASP A 232 -4.67 7.67 5.75
C ASP A 232 -3.40 7.93 6.58
N CYS A 233 -3.58 8.30 7.85
CA CYS A 233 -2.44 8.59 8.73
C CYS A 233 -1.57 7.35 8.99
N ALA A 234 -2.16 6.15 9.07
CA ALA A 234 -1.40 4.91 9.14
C ALA A 234 -0.52 4.68 7.90
N ILE A 235 -1.04 4.97 6.70
CA ILE A 235 -0.26 4.90 5.45
C ILE A 235 0.86 5.95 5.45
N LEU A 236 0.54 7.21 5.76
CA LEU A 236 1.52 8.30 5.80
C LEU A 236 2.62 8.05 6.83
N ASN A 237 2.32 7.39 7.94
CA ASN A 237 3.30 7.04 8.95
C ASN A 237 4.46 6.20 8.39
N THR A 238 4.22 5.38 7.36
CA THR A 238 5.22 4.53 6.69
C THR A 238 5.67 5.09 5.33
N ASN A 239 5.21 6.27 4.93
CA ASN A 239 5.62 6.91 3.70
C ASN A 239 7.09 7.39 3.79
N GLN A 240 7.87 7.18 2.73
CA GLN A 240 9.30 7.51 2.66
C GLN A 240 9.60 8.96 3.06
N ILE A 241 8.83 9.91 2.53
CA ILE A 241 9.13 11.34 2.73
C ILE A 241 8.54 11.89 4.02
N PHE A 242 7.84 11.07 4.82
CA PHE A 242 7.38 11.46 6.16
C PHE A 242 8.42 11.15 7.25
N GLN A 243 9.60 10.61 6.89
CA GLN A 243 10.63 10.25 7.85
C GLN A 243 11.76 11.27 7.87
N THR A 244 12.08 11.79 9.06
CA THR A 244 13.25 12.66 9.27
C THR A 244 14.56 11.87 9.28
N SER A 245 14.51 10.59 9.64
CA SER A 245 15.64 9.66 9.60
C SER A 245 15.15 8.25 9.29
N THR A 246 15.91 7.46 8.53
CA THR A 246 15.56 6.07 8.23
C THR A 246 16.77 5.25 7.78
N SER A 247 16.78 3.98 8.14
CA SER A 247 17.69 2.95 7.59
C SER A 247 16.96 1.97 6.67
N ILE A 248 15.65 2.15 6.46
CA ILE A 248 14.79 1.26 5.69
C ILE A 248 14.95 1.56 4.20
N THR A 249 15.02 0.50 3.38
CA THR A 249 14.87 0.63 1.92
C THR A 249 13.38 0.67 1.57
N TYR A 250 12.89 1.83 1.13
CA TYR A 250 11.48 2.03 0.82
C TYR A 250 11.08 1.36 -0.49
N TYR A 251 9.83 0.92 -0.51
CA TYR A 251 9.14 0.43 -1.71
C TYR A 251 9.78 -0.77 -2.42
N GLY A 252 10.65 -1.52 -1.72
CA GLY A 252 11.13 -2.83 -2.14
C GLY A 252 10.01 -3.88 -2.21
N VAL A 253 10.35 -5.09 -2.68
CA VAL A 253 9.41 -6.21 -2.80
C VAL A 253 8.94 -6.66 -1.41
N VAL A 254 7.65 -6.98 -1.29
CA VAL A 254 7.04 -7.55 -0.08
C VAL A 254 6.27 -8.80 -0.46
N THR A 255 6.49 -9.89 0.28
CA THR A 255 5.68 -11.10 0.23
C THR A 255 4.86 -11.17 1.51
N ALA A 256 3.54 -11.00 1.39
CA ALA A 256 2.63 -11.02 2.53
C ALA A 256 1.28 -11.63 2.16
N LYS A 257 0.62 -12.30 3.10
CA LYS A 257 -0.75 -12.80 2.95
C LYS A 257 -1.51 -12.75 4.28
N VAL A 258 -2.81 -12.46 4.23
CA VAL A 258 -3.72 -12.76 5.36
C VAL A 258 -3.85 -14.29 5.41
N LYS A 259 -3.13 -14.90 6.36
CA LYS A 259 -3.01 -16.34 6.56
C LYS A 259 -4.37 -16.91 7.00
N ARG A 260 -4.98 -16.27 8.00
CA ARG A 260 -6.22 -16.70 8.63
C ARG A 260 -7.16 -15.52 8.81
N MET A 261 -8.42 -15.64 8.41
CA MET A 261 -9.42 -14.58 8.55
C MET A 261 -10.74 -15.12 9.11
N TYR A 262 -11.26 -14.42 10.12
CA TYR A 262 -12.63 -14.51 10.59
C TYR A 262 -13.33 -13.18 10.35
N ALA A 263 -14.50 -13.19 9.74
CA ALA A 263 -15.36 -12.02 9.67
C ALA A 263 -16.83 -12.45 9.71
N SER A 264 -17.59 -11.94 10.67
CA SER A 264 -19.03 -12.17 10.75
C SER A 264 -19.76 -10.95 11.31
N TYR A 265 -21.04 -10.82 10.96
CA TYR A 265 -21.90 -9.82 11.58
C TYR A 265 -22.35 -10.26 12.98
N SER A 266 -22.15 -9.40 13.97
CA SER A 266 -22.67 -9.58 15.33
C SER A 266 -23.86 -8.66 15.54
N ALA A 267 -25.07 -9.23 15.64
CA ALA A 267 -26.27 -8.46 15.92
C ALA A 267 -26.23 -7.75 17.29
N ALA A 268 -25.61 -8.37 18.30
CA ALA A 268 -25.45 -7.78 19.63
C ALA A 268 -24.58 -6.52 19.62
N LYS A 269 -23.59 -6.45 18.73
CA LYS A 269 -22.70 -5.29 18.57
C LYS A 269 -23.16 -4.32 17.47
N GLY A 270 -24.06 -4.75 16.59
CA GLY A 270 -24.42 -4.00 15.38
C GLY A 270 -23.23 -3.78 14.44
N ALA A 271 -22.28 -4.72 14.42
CA ALA A 271 -20.98 -4.54 13.75
C ALA A 271 -20.54 -5.81 13.02
N ILE A 272 -19.76 -5.64 11.94
CA ILE A 272 -18.91 -6.73 11.45
C ILE A 272 -17.74 -6.84 12.43
N VAL A 273 -17.56 -8.03 13.00
CA VAL A 273 -16.42 -8.35 13.84
C VAL A 273 -15.44 -9.14 12.99
N ALA A 274 -14.24 -8.59 12.80
CA ALA A 274 -13.20 -9.19 11.98
C ALA A 274 -11.92 -9.40 12.80
N SER A 275 -11.28 -10.54 12.59
CA SER A 275 -9.99 -10.87 13.21
C SER A 275 -9.22 -11.83 12.35
N GLY A 276 -7.90 -11.84 12.50
CA GLY A 276 -7.09 -12.70 11.67
C GLY A 276 -5.63 -12.70 12.04
N ARG A 277 -4.89 -13.48 11.25
CA ARG A 277 -3.43 -13.54 11.25
C ARG A 277 -2.89 -13.32 9.85
N PHE A 278 -1.71 -12.75 9.75
CA PHE A 278 -1.00 -12.56 8.49
C PHE A 278 0.44 -13.07 8.57
N THR A 279 1.06 -13.20 7.41
CA THR A 279 2.51 -13.37 7.27
C THR A 279 3.04 -12.24 6.42
N SER A 280 4.27 -11.79 6.68
CA SER A 280 4.92 -10.75 5.88
C SER A 280 6.44 -10.89 5.93
N SER A 281 7.10 -10.66 4.80
CA SER A 281 8.57 -10.53 4.70
C SER A 281 9.09 -9.19 5.23
N VAL A 282 8.21 -8.21 5.42
CA VAL A 282 8.51 -6.88 5.97
C VAL A 282 7.56 -6.60 7.13
N PRO A 283 8.04 -6.08 8.28
CA PRO A 283 7.17 -5.78 9.41
C PRO A 283 5.96 -4.91 9.03
N VAL A 284 4.81 -5.25 9.61
CA VAL A 284 3.55 -4.53 9.43
C VAL A 284 3.33 -3.63 10.64
N THR A 285 3.09 -2.34 10.43
CA THR A 285 2.84 -1.38 11.53
C THR A 285 1.37 -1.35 11.90
N ASN A 286 0.50 -1.40 10.89
CA ASN A 286 -0.94 -1.26 11.03
C ASN A 286 -1.68 -2.15 10.04
N VAL A 287 -2.90 -2.52 10.40
CA VAL A 287 -3.87 -3.10 9.47
C VAL A 287 -4.99 -2.08 9.27
N THR A 288 -5.27 -1.75 8.01
CA THR A 288 -6.37 -0.86 7.64
C THR A 288 -7.49 -1.65 6.96
N PHE A 289 -8.72 -1.22 7.19
CA PHE A 289 -9.93 -1.87 6.73
C PHE A 289 -10.74 -0.86 5.96
N TYR A 290 -11.11 -1.20 4.72
CA TYR A 290 -12.00 -0.38 3.89
C TYR A 290 -13.25 -1.20 3.66
N LEU A 291 -14.38 -0.66 4.10
CA LEU A 291 -15.69 -1.25 3.89
C LEU A 291 -16.37 -0.50 2.74
N ASP A 292 -16.37 -1.13 1.58
CA ASP A 292 -16.65 -0.49 0.30
C ASP A 292 -17.90 -1.10 -0.35
N PRO A 293 -19.07 -0.47 -0.20
CA PRO A 293 -20.30 -0.92 -0.84
C PRO A 293 -20.32 -0.51 -2.32
N ASN A 294 -20.70 -1.43 -3.20
CA ASN A 294 -20.94 -1.12 -4.61
C ASN A 294 -22.25 -0.32 -4.74
N HIS A 295 -22.16 1.00 -4.66
CA HIS A 295 -23.31 1.90 -4.75
C HIS A 295 -23.56 2.29 -6.20
N ASN A 296 -24.83 2.34 -6.63
CA ASN A 296 -25.25 2.70 -7.98
C ASN A 296 -24.55 1.92 -9.11
N ASN A 297 -24.13 0.67 -8.83
CA ASN A 297 -23.36 -0.14 -9.77
C ASN A 297 -22.09 0.55 -10.28
N GLU A 298 -21.46 1.41 -9.46
CA GLU A 298 -20.14 1.97 -9.78
C GLU A 298 -19.11 0.86 -10.03
N GLY A 299 -19.33 -0.30 -9.42
CA GLY A 299 -18.52 -1.50 -9.51
C GLY A 299 -17.61 -1.62 -8.29
N VAL A 300 -16.53 -2.38 -8.44
CA VAL A 300 -15.50 -2.56 -7.43
C VAL A 300 -14.13 -2.13 -7.99
N GLY A 301 -13.22 -1.74 -7.10
CA GLY A 301 -11.85 -1.34 -7.47
C GLY A 301 -11.56 0.16 -7.35
N VAL A 302 -10.44 0.60 -7.92
CA VAL A 302 -9.95 1.99 -7.82
C VAL A 302 -10.91 2.94 -8.55
N ASN A 303 -11.12 4.13 -7.99
CA ASN A 303 -12.03 5.19 -8.46
C ASN A 303 -13.52 4.82 -8.38
N LYS A 304 -13.84 3.78 -7.59
CA LYS A 304 -15.19 3.27 -7.31
C LYS A 304 -15.40 3.10 -5.81
N ASP A 305 -14.57 3.78 -5.03
CA ASP A 305 -14.34 3.55 -3.61
C ASP A 305 -14.36 4.86 -2.78
N TYR A 306 -14.95 5.94 -3.33
CA TYR A 306 -15.12 7.22 -2.62
C TYR A 306 -16.08 7.14 -1.43
N ASN A 307 -16.90 6.09 -1.37
CA ASN A 307 -17.82 5.77 -0.29
C ASN A 307 -17.26 4.72 0.69
N ALA A 308 -16.02 4.27 0.50
CA ALA A 308 -15.40 3.26 1.35
C ALA A 308 -15.09 3.82 2.74
N VAL A 309 -15.82 3.36 3.76
CA VAL A 309 -15.61 3.80 5.15
C VAL A 309 -14.42 3.05 5.74
N THR A 310 -13.54 3.75 6.48
CA THR A 310 -12.26 3.20 6.92
C THR A 310 -12.07 3.04 8.42
N TRP A 311 -11.25 2.04 8.76
CA TRP A 311 -10.71 1.80 10.09
C TRP A 311 -9.23 1.45 10.01
N ALA A 312 -8.50 1.68 11.10
CA ALA A 312 -7.12 1.28 11.26
C ALA A 312 -6.94 0.70 12.66
N THR A 313 -6.12 -0.34 12.77
CA THR A 313 -5.73 -0.92 14.06
C THR A 313 -4.23 -1.17 14.08
N ASN A 314 -3.64 -1.15 15.27
CA ASN A 314 -2.27 -1.62 15.47
C ASN A 314 -2.22 -3.14 15.34
N VAL A 315 -1.08 -3.67 14.92
CA VAL A 315 -0.84 -5.11 14.96
C VAL A 315 -0.87 -5.59 16.41
N ILE A 316 -1.54 -6.71 16.65
CA ILE A 316 -1.58 -7.41 17.93
C ILE A 316 -0.44 -8.44 17.93
N GLY A 317 0.52 -8.27 18.83
CA GLY A 317 1.75 -9.07 18.82
C GLY A 317 2.55 -8.79 17.55
N THR A 318 2.83 -9.82 16.76
CA THR A 318 3.64 -9.72 15.54
C THR A 318 2.87 -9.98 14.26
N ASP A 319 1.70 -10.61 14.33
CA ASP A 319 1.04 -11.22 13.17
C ASP A 319 -0.48 -11.15 13.19
N SER A 320 -1.10 -10.57 14.23
CA SER A 320 -2.54 -10.69 14.48
C SER A 320 -3.25 -9.34 14.40
N PHE A 321 -4.55 -9.35 14.12
CA PHE A 321 -5.40 -8.16 14.16
C PHE A 321 -6.81 -8.49 14.63
N TYR A 322 -7.48 -7.47 15.15
CA TYR A 322 -8.89 -7.47 15.52
C TYR A 322 -9.48 -6.10 15.17
N VAL A 323 -10.71 -6.07 14.65
CA VAL A 323 -11.46 -4.83 14.40
C VAL A 323 -12.95 -5.08 14.53
N GLU A 324 -13.66 -4.06 15.02
CA GLU A 324 -15.11 -3.97 14.93
C GLU A 324 -15.45 -2.83 13.97
N LEU A 325 -16.33 -3.12 13.02
CA LEU A 325 -16.77 -2.18 11.99
C LEU A 325 -18.27 -1.93 12.23
N PRO A 326 -18.65 -0.93 13.04
CA PRO A 326 -20.06 -0.70 13.38
C PRO A 326 -20.85 -0.25 12.16
N MET A 327 -22.00 -0.90 11.90
CA MET A 327 -22.83 -0.59 10.72
C MET A 327 -23.52 0.77 10.81
N ILE A 328 -23.55 1.38 11.99
CA ILE A 328 -24.01 2.77 12.19
C ILE A 328 -23.08 3.79 11.52
N GLU A 329 -21.82 3.43 11.29
CA GLU A 329 -20.85 4.31 10.63
C GLU A 329 -20.97 4.32 9.10
N MET A 330 -21.85 3.47 8.55
CA MET A 330 -22.16 3.41 7.13
C MET A 330 -23.52 4.00 6.83
N ASN A 331 -23.57 4.83 5.77
CA ASN A 331 -24.82 5.39 5.29
C ASN A 331 -25.77 4.28 4.79
N ASN A 332 -27.05 4.35 5.18
CA ASN A 332 -28.06 3.36 4.76
C ASN A 332 -28.27 3.32 3.25
N THR A 333 -28.14 4.44 2.54
CA THR A 333 -28.28 4.49 1.08
C THR A 333 -27.23 3.65 0.36
N TYR A 334 -26.05 3.46 0.97
CA TYR A 334 -25.01 2.61 0.39
C TYR A 334 -25.23 1.12 0.67
N LYS A 335 -26.01 0.77 1.71
CA LYS A 335 -26.24 -0.62 2.16
C LYS A 335 -27.47 -1.30 1.52
N VAL A 336 -28.27 -0.60 0.71
CA VAL A 336 -29.54 -1.13 0.19
C VAL A 336 -29.31 -2.27 -0.80
N ASN A 337 -29.31 -3.51 -0.31
CA ASN A 337 -29.19 -4.76 -1.10
C ASN A 337 -28.05 -4.74 -2.13
N ASN A 338 -26.88 -4.23 -1.72
CA ASN A 338 -25.73 -4.07 -2.61
C ASN A 338 -24.62 -5.08 -2.28
N PRO A 339 -23.89 -5.58 -3.30
CA PRO A 339 -22.57 -6.19 -3.10
C PRO A 339 -21.62 -5.22 -2.40
N ALA A 340 -20.67 -5.74 -1.63
CA ALA A 340 -19.69 -4.94 -0.93
C ALA A 340 -18.37 -5.70 -0.76
N GLU A 341 -17.30 -4.94 -0.58
CA GLU A 341 -15.95 -5.43 -0.33
C GLU A 341 -15.50 -5.04 1.08
N LEU A 342 -15.00 -6.02 1.85
CA LEU A 342 -14.14 -5.77 2.99
C LEU A 342 -12.68 -5.91 2.53
N LYS A 343 -12.00 -4.80 2.34
CA LYS A 343 -10.58 -4.78 1.95
C LYS A 343 -9.72 -4.69 3.20
N VAL A 344 -8.92 -5.72 3.46
CA VAL A 344 -7.94 -5.77 4.56
C VAL A 344 -6.57 -5.44 3.96
N LYS A 345 -6.00 -4.32 4.38
CA LYS A 345 -4.72 -3.81 3.88
C LYS A 345 -3.67 -3.84 4.98
N LEU A 346 -2.56 -4.55 4.72
CA LEU A 346 -1.40 -4.56 5.60
C LEU A 346 -0.49 -3.39 5.22
N ILE A 347 -0.17 -2.54 6.19
CA ILE A 347 0.71 -1.37 6.02
C ILE A 347 2.11 -1.77 6.46
N HIS A 348 3.03 -1.91 5.51
CA HIS A 348 4.40 -2.38 5.73
C HIS A 348 5.32 -1.21 6.08
N GLU A 349 6.30 -1.42 6.96
CA GLU A 349 7.22 -0.36 7.42
C GLU A 349 7.99 0.34 6.28
N ASN A 350 8.19 -0.36 5.16
CA ASN A 350 8.86 0.17 3.98
C ASN A 350 7.93 0.96 3.03
N GLY A 351 6.71 1.28 3.46
CA GLY A 351 5.72 2.06 2.73
C GLY A 351 4.95 1.28 1.67
N LYS A 352 5.16 -0.04 1.53
CA LYS A 352 4.28 -0.88 0.71
C LYS A 352 2.95 -1.14 1.41
N ILE A 353 1.94 -1.41 0.60
CA ILE A 353 0.61 -1.82 1.04
C ILE A 353 0.24 -3.09 0.29
N THR A 354 -0.14 -4.14 1.01
CA THR A 354 -0.69 -5.37 0.40
C THR A 354 -2.16 -5.51 0.78
N ASN A 355 -3.00 -5.88 -0.18
CA ASN A 355 -4.44 -5.92 -0.02
C ASN A 355 -4.99 -7.34 -0.13
N THR A 356 -5.92 -7.72 0.74
CA THR A 356 -6.77 -8.91 0.60
C THR A 356 -8.23 -8.48 0.66
N THR A 357 -9.03 -8.86 -0.33
CA THR A 357 -10.43 -8.46 -0.44
C THR A 357 -11.36 -9.63 -0.12
N TYR A 358 -12.36 -9.39 0.72
CA TYR A 358 -13.44 -10.32 1.04
C TYR A 358 -14.77 -9.75 0.55
N ASN A 359 -15.38 -10.42 -0.42
CA ASN A 359 -16.66 -10.00 -0.97
C ASN A 359 -17.82 -10.51 -0.11
N PHE A 360 -18.83 -9.68 0.08
CA PHE A 360 -20.07 -10.04 0.75
C PHE A 360 -21.24 -9.22 0.18
N ASN A 361 -22.46 -9.45 0.68
CA ASN A 361 -23.63 -8.67 0.28
C ASN A 361 -24.28 -8.03 1.50
N PHE A 362 -24.89 -6.87 1.33
CA PHE A 362 -25.91 -6.41 2.26
C PHE A 362 -27.27 -7.02 1.91
N SER A 363 -28.04 -7.38 2.92
CA SER A 363 -29.45 -7.78 2.80
C SER A 363 -30.24 -7.00 3.84
N ASN A 364 -31.18 -6.16 3.41
CA ASN A 364 -31.95 -5.27 4.29
C ASN A 364 -31.05 -4.43 5.21
N ASN A 365 -29.98 -3.85 4.66
CA ASN A 365 -28.95 -3.08 5.36
C ASN A 365 -28.11 -3.85 6.41
N ILE A 366 -28.24 -5.18 6.47
CA ILE A 366 -27.43 -6.06 7.32
C ILE A 366 -26.36 -6.73 6.46
N PRO A 367 -25.07 -6.67 6.84
CA PRO A 367 -24.01 -7.34 6.09
C PRO A 367 -24.12 -8.87 6.26
N VAL A 368 -24.25 -9.57 5.15
CA VAL A 368 -24.22 -11.04 5.05
C VAL A 368 -22.79 -11.46 4.75
N ILE A 369 -21.92 -11.32 5.76
CA ILE A 369 -20.52 -11.74 5.71
C ILE A 369 -20.31 -12.94 6.64
N ASN A 370 -19.69 -13.98 6.12
CA ASN A 370 -19.26 -15.14 6.89
C ASN A 370 -17.94 -15.65 6.31
N VAL A 371 -16.85 -15.01 6.70
CA VAL A 371 -15.50 -15.48 6.41
C VAL A 371 -15.08 -16.35 7.57
N THR A 372 -14.84 -17.62 7.29
CA THR A 372 -14.21 -18.55 8.22
C THR A 372 -12.93 -19.07 7.57
N PRO A 373 -11.85 -19.27 8.33
CA PRO A 373 -10.67 -19.90 7.79
C PRO A 373 -11.00 -21.31 7.30
N ASP A 374 -10.32 -21.72 6.23
CA ASP A 374 -10.29 -23.12 5.86
C ASP A 374 -9.73 -23.91 7.06
N PRO A 375 -10.51 -24.81 7.68
CA PRO A 375 -10.02 -25.61 8.79
C PRO A 375 -8.81 -26.48 8.39
N PHE A 376 -8.61 -26.73 7.09
CA PHE A 376 -7.55 -27.55 6.51
C PHE A 376 -6.43 -26.73 5.84
N GLU A 377 -6.32 -25.43 6.14
CA GLU A 377 -5.15 -24.64 5.75
C GLU A 377 -3.85 -25.35 6.20
N LYS A 378 -2.91 -25.52 5.26
CA LYS A 378 -1.73 -26.39 5.45
C LYS A 378 -0.51 -25.66 6.00
N SER A 379 -0.63 -24.37 6.27
CA SER A 379 0.48 -23.49 6.62
C SER A 379 1.15 -23.79 7.97
N ASP A 380 0.47 -24.55 8.84
CA ASP A 380 1.03 -25.09 10.09
C ASP A 380 1.32 -26.60 10.00
N TRP A 381 1.09 -27.23 8.84
CA TRP A 381 1.35 -28.65 8.65
C TRP A 381 2.84 -28.88 8.42
N THR A 382 3.35 -30.01 8.91
CA THR A 382 4.75 -30.39 8.74
C THR A 382 4.86 -31.85 8.34
N VAL A 383 5.78 -32.15 7.42
CA VAL A 383 6.20 -33.53 7.17
C VAL A 383 7.15 -33.93 8.29
N ILE A 384 6.77 -34.95 9.04
CA ILE A 384 7.52 -35.41 10.23
C ILE A 384 8.24 -36.75 10.02
N ASP A 385 7.87 -37.51 8.99
CA ASP A 385 8.49 -38.78 8.62
C ASP A 385 8.19 -39.14 7.16
N PHE A 386 9.08 -39.86 6.50
CA PHE A 386 8.92 -40.35 5.13
C PHE A 386 9.86 -41.53 4.84
N SER A 387 9.44 -42.41 3.93
CA SER A 387 10.26 -43.54 3.44
C SER A 387 11.43 -43.10 2.56
N SER A 388 11.18 -42.21 1.60
CA SER A 388 12.16 -41.74 0.64
C SER A 388 11.73 -40.42 -0.01
N GLN A 389 12.69 -39.69 -0.55
CA GLN A 389 12.47 -38.51 -1.38
C GLN A 389 13.67 -38.30 -2.31
N GLU A 390 13.43 -37.79 -3.51
CA GLU A 390 14.49 -37.39 -4.42
C GLU A 390 15.00 -36.00 -4.03
N THR A 391 16.26 -35.95 -3.62
CA THR A 391 16.98 -34.71 -3.26
C THR A 391 18.44 -34.73 -3.75
N VAL A 392 18.84 -35.80 -4.46
CA VAL A 392 20.22 -36.02 -4.89
C VAL A 392 20.42 -35.48 -6.31
N ILE A 393 19.57 -35.88 -7.26
CA ILE A 393 19.67 -35.46 -8.66
C ILE A 393 18.64 -34.39 -9.06
N GLU A 394 17.56 -34.26 -8.27
CA GLU A 394 16.63 -33.14 -8.31
C GLU A 394 16.09 -32.87 -6.90
N ASN A 395 15.65 -31.66 -6.61
CA ASN A 395 15.12 -31.29 -5.29
C ASN A 395 13.58 -31.44 -5.27
N LYS A 396 13.09 -32.61 -4.84
CA LYS A 396 11.66 -32.97 -4.79
C LYS A 396 11.28 -33.56 -3.42
N PRO A 397 11.47 -32.80 -2.32
CA PRO A 397 11.21 -33.26 -0.96
C PRO A 397 9.73 -33.54 -0.71
N ALA A 398 9.44 -34.34 0.32
CA ALA A 398 8.07 -34.66 0.72
C ALA A 398 7.25 -33.44 1.16
N SER A 399 7.91 -32.37 1.63
CA SER A 399 7.27 -31.11 2.01
C SER A 399 6.52 -30.43 0.87
N TYR A 400 6.87 -30.73 -0.39
CA TYR A 400 6.14 -30.21 -1.56
C TYR A 400 4.71 -30.73 -1.66
N MET A 401 4.34 -31.81 -0.96
CA MET A 401 2.94 -32.26 -0.93
C MET A 401 2.00 -31.34 -0.13
N ILE A 402 2.52 -30.38 0.62
CA ILE A 402 1.74 -29.55 1.55
C ILE A 402 2.07 -28.06 1.43
N ASP A 403 2.69 -27.63 0.34
CA ASP A 403 3.20 -26.26 0.19
C ASP A 403 2.24 -25.29 -0.51
N GLU A 404 1.08 -25.77 -0.97
CA GLU A 404 0.08 -24.99 -1.71
C GLU A 404 0.53 -24.57 -3.12
N ASP A 405 1.63 -25.13 -3.66
CA ASP A 405 2.11 -24.92 -5.03
C ASP A 405 1.84 -26.15 -5.91
N ASN A 406 0.80 -26.06 -6.74
CA ASN A 406 0.43 -27.12 -7.70
C ASN A 406 1.52 -27.45 -8.75
N ASN A 407 2.58 -26.64 -8.86
CA ASN A 407 3.71 -26.88 -9.77
C ASN A 407 4.88 -27.61 -9.10
N SER A 408 4.93 -27.61 -7.77
CA SER A 408 5.86 -28.41 -7.00
C SER A 408 5.30 -29.85 -6.87
N PHE A 409 6.16 -30.81 -6.52
CA PHE A 409 5.74 -32.18 -6.23
C PHE A 409 6.81 -32.95 -5.49
N TRP A 410 6.40 -33.83 -4.59
CA TRP A 410 7.27 -34.87 -4.08
C TRP A 410 7.53 -35.93 -5.15
N PHE A 411 8.74 -36.46 -5.15
CA PHE A 411 9.12 -37.64 -5.92
C PHE A 411 9.81 -38.63 -4.98
N ALA A 412 9.34 -39.88 -4.94
CA ALA A 412 10.11 -40.98 -4.37
C ALA A 412 11.54 -41.01 -4.94
N LYS A 413 12.51 -41.36 -4.10
CA LYS A 413 13.92 -41.37 -4.50
C LYS A 413 14.13 -42.36 -5.65
N HIS A 414 14.66 -41.88 -6.78
CA HIS A 414 14.93 -42.71 -7.95
C HIS A 414 16.37 -42.60 -8.44
N SER A 415 17.16 -41.69 -7.88
CA SER A 415 18.61 -41.74 -7.89
C SER A 415 19.12 -43.02 -7.21
N SER A 416 20.27 -43.53 -7.67
CA SER A 416 20.84 -44.77 -7.15
C SER A 416 21.38 -44.61 -5.71
N PRO A 417 21.14 -45.58 -4.79
CA PRO A 417 20.18 -46.67 -4.94
C PRO A 417 18.74 -46.16 -4.85
N ALA A 418 17.91 -46.56 -5.82
CA ALA A 418 16.51 -46.15 -5.90
C ALA A 418 15.69 -46.80 -4.78
N ALA A 419 14.74 -46.06 -4.21
CA ALA A 419 13.81 -46.60 -3.23
C ALA A 419 12.80 -47.54 -3.91
N ILE A 420 12.27 -48.51 -3.16
CA ILE A 420 11.28 -49.47 -3.63
C ILE A 420 9.97 -49.30 -2.87
N LEU A 421 8.84 -49.60 -3.51
CA LEU A 421 7.53 -49.59 -2.84
C LEU A 421 7.48 -50.59 -1.66
N PRO A 422 6.60 -50.38 -0.66
CA PRO A 422 5.71 -49.21 -0.52
C PRO A 422 6.45 -47.96 -0.05
N HIS A 423 6.00 -46.80 -0.51
CA HIS A 423 6.49 -45.50 -0.02
C HIS A 423 5.51 -44.94 1.01
N HIS A 424 6.00 -44.26 2.04
CA HIS A 424 5.16 -43.51 2.97
C HIS A 424 5.63 -42.07 3.18
N VAL A 425 4.68 -41.20 3.55
CA VAL A 425 4.89 -39.84 4.06
C VAL A 425 3.91 -39.62 5.22
N THR A 426 4.40 -39.03 6.31
CA THR A 426 3.66 -38.74 7.53
C THR A 426 3.62 -37.23 7.77
N ILE A 427 2.41 -36.70 7.99
CA ILE A 427 2.17 -35.27 8.18
C ILE A 427 1.56 -35.04 9.57
N ASP A 428 2.14 -34.10 10.33
CA ASP A 428 1.52 -33.49 11.52
C ASP A 428 0.73 -32.26 11.10
N LEU A 429 -0.56 -32.24 11.45
CA LEU A 429 -1.48 -31.14 11.16
C LEU A 429 -1.37 -29.99 12.18
N SER A 430 -0.44 -30.07 13.15
CA SER A 430 -0.25 -29.23 14.36
C SER A 430 -1.38 -29.26 15.39
N ARG A 431 -2.59 -29.64 14.96
CA ARG A 431 -3.79 -29.73 15.80
C ARG A 431 -4.68 -30.87 15.33
N SER A 432 -5.60 -31.31 16.20
CA SER A 432 -6.61 -32.30 15.83
C SER A 432 -7.65 -31.67 14.91
N LEU A 433 -7.89 -32.28 13.74
CA LEU A 433 -8.88 -31.87 12.74
C LEU A 433 -9.89 -32.99 12.50
N THR A 434 -11.12 -32.64 12.14
CA THR A 434 -12.15 -33.59 11.70
C THR A 434 -12.38 -33.45 10.20
N ALA A 435 -12.11 -34.51 9.43
CA ALA A 435 -12.24 -34.54 7.97
C ALA A 435 -13.12 -35.70 7.50
N ASP A 436 -13.81 -35.52 6.37
CA ASP A 436 -14.64 -36.55 5.72
C ASP A 436 -13.86 -37.35 4.68
N GLY A 437 -12.69 -36.87 4.29
CA GLY A 437 -11.80 -37.50 3.32
C GLY A 437 -10.51 -36.71 3.12
N PHE A 438 -9.70 -37.19 2.18
CA PHE A 438 -8.48 -36.52 1.74
C PHE A 438 -8.60 -36.04 0.30
N LYS A 439 -7.81 -35.02 -0.02
CA LYS A 439 -7.62 -34.49 -1.36
C LYS A 439 -6.24 -34.91 -1.85
N ILE A 440 -6.14 -35.26 -3.12
CA ILE A 440 -4.85 -35.57 -3.76
C ILE A 440 -4.81 -34.96 -5.16
N LEU A 441 -3.75 -34.22 -5.44
CA LEU A 441 -3.40 -33.74 -6.77
C LEU A 441 -2.16 -34.49 -7.25
N LEU A 442 -2.30 -35.13 -8.40
CA LEU A 442 -1.17 -35.76 -9.08
C LEU A 442 -0.36 -34.70 -9.83
N ARG A 443 0.93 -34.98 -10.07
CA ARG A 443 1.78 -34.15 -10.94
C ARG A 443 1.10 -33.94 -12.30
N SER A 444 1.23 -32.73 -12.85
CA SER A 444 0.70 -32.39 -14.18
C SER A 444 0.99 -33.48 -15.23
N GLY A 445 -0.03 -33.81 -16.02
CA GLY A 445 -0.02 -34.94 -16.96
C GLY A 445 -0.18 -36.33 -16.33
N ALA A 446 -0.45 -36.42 -15.02
CA ALA A 446 -0.50 -37.66 -14.25
C ALA A 446 0.78 -38.53 -14.42
N TYR A 447 1.93 -37.87 -14.53
CA TYR A 447 3.23 -38.51 -14.69
C TYR A 447 3.67 -39.19 -13.39
N ARG A 448 4.04 -40.49 -13.47
CA ARG A 448 4.39 -41.34 -12.31
C ARG A 448 3.31 -41.32 -11.22
N ALA A 449 2.05 -41.29 -11.66
CA ALA A 449 0.89 -41.22 -10.79
C ALA A 449 0.79 -42.45 -9.88
N VAL A 450 0.61 -42.19 -8.60
CA VAL A 450 0.24 -43.22 -7.62
C VAL A 450 -1.12 -43.80 -7.94
N LYS A 451 -1.34 -45.08 -7.58
CA LYS A 451 -2.61 -45.79 -7.83
C LYS A 451 -3.22 -46.26 -6.52
N ASP A 452 -2.72 -47.36 -5.96
CA ASP A 452 -3.28 -47.94 -4.74
C ASP A 452 -2.58 -47.32 -3.52
N VAL A 453 -3.37 -46.71 -2.63
CA VAL A 453 -2.85 -46.06 -1.41
C VAL A 453 -3.62 -46.52 -0.17
N GLU A 454 -2.96 -46.52 0.97
CA GLU A 454 -3.59 -46.63 2.29
C GLU A 454 -3.39 -45.32 3.05
N ILE A 455 -4.44 -44.86 3.72
CA ILE A 455 -4.35 -43.73 4.65
C ILE A 455 -4.44 -44.27 6.06
N LEU A 456 -3.45 -43.95 6.89
CA LEU A 456 -3.49 -44.15 8.33
C LEU A 456 -3.68 -42.80 9.03
N THR A 457 -4.42 -42.79 10.13
CA THR A 457 -4.60 -41.61 10.97
C THR A 457 -4.22 -41.91 12.42
N SER A 458 -3.81 -40.87 13.14
CA SER A 458 -3.39 -40.97 14.55
C SER A 458 -3.65 -39.67 15.31
N SER A 459 -3.90 -39.78 16.61
CA SER A 459 -3.95 -38.62 17.53
C SER A 459 -2.62 -38.34 18.23
N ASP A 460 -1.71 -39.31 18.27
CA ASP A 460 -0.51 -39.31 19.12
C ASP A 460 0.80 -39.61 18.37
N ASN A 461 0.76 -39.94 17.07
CA ASN A 461 1.89 -40.38 16.24
C ASN A 461 2.53 -41.71 16.69
N LEU A 462 1.91 -42.43 17.62
CA LEU A 462 2.37 -43.71 18.14
C LEU A 462 1.42 -44.83 17.73
N THR A 463 0.12 -44.61 17.90
CA THR A 463 -0.95 -45.56 17.59
C THR A 463 -1.62 -45.14 16.29
N TRP A 464 -1.65 -46.05 15.30
CA TRP A 464 -2.16 -45.76 13.97
C TRP A 464 -3.41 -46.59 13.67
N THR A 465 -4.45 -45.96 13.14
CA THR A 465 -5.67 -46.62 12.65
C THR A 465 -5.79 -46.45 11.15
N SER A 466 -6.14 -47.51 10.43
CA SER A 466 -6.41 -47.40 8.99
C SER A 466 -7.71 -46.63 8.75
N ALA A 467 -7.63 -45.56 7.98
CA ALA A 467 -8.78 -44.81 7.46
C ALA A 467 -9.34 -45.43 6.17
N GLY A 468 -8.60 -46.36 5.55
CA GLY A 468 -9.04 -47.13 4.40
C GLY A 468 -7.95 -47.36 3.35
N ASN A 469 -8.28 -48.22 2.39
CA ASN A 469 -7.50 -48.44 1.17
C ASN A 469 -8.27 -47.81 0.00
N PHE A 470 -7.55 -47.08 -0.85
CA PHE A 470 -8.15 -46.25 -1.89
C PHE A 470 -7.41 -46.42 -3.21
N VAL A 471 -8.15 -46.29 -4.31
CA VAL A 471 -7.60 -46.18 -5.66
C VAL A 471 -7.65 -44.71 -6.06
N VAL A 472 -6.49 -44.10 -6.31
CA VAL A 472 -6.37 -42.71 -6.72
C VAL A 472 -6.72 -42.59 -8.21
N PRO A 473 -7.70 -41.77 -8.62
CA PRO A 473 -8.01 -41.58 -10.04
C PRO A 473 -6.83 -40.99 -10.80
N LYS A 474 -6.50 -41.55 -11.97
CA LYS A 474 -5.44 -41.05 -12.86
C LYS A 474 -5.91 -39.82 -13.66
N VAL A 475 -6.06 -38.69 -12.98
CA VAL A 475 -6.47 -37.40 -13.57
C VAL A 475 -5.51 -36.29 -13.18
N SER A 476 -5.47 -35.21 -13.96
CA SER A 476 -4.61 -34.04 -13.70
C SER A 476 -5.27 -32.96 -12.83
N THR A 477 -6.50 -33.20 -12.36
CA THR A 477 -7.24 -32.33 -11.45
C THR A 477 -7.24 -32.90 -10.03
N GLU A 478 -7.42 -32.06 -9.02
CA GLU A 478 -7.53 -32.50 -7.62
C GLU A 478 -8.70 -33.50 -7.47
N SER A 479 -8.44 -34.63 -6.82
CA SER A 479 -9.43 -35.65 -6.51
C SER A 479 -9.79 -35.61 -5.03
N LYS A 480 -11.09 -35.61 -4.71
CA LYS A 480 -11.61 -35.78 -3.33
C LYS A 480 -11.96 -37.24 -3.11
N ILE A 481 -11.33 -37.90 -2.14
CA ILE A 481 -11.52 -39.31 -1.83
C ILE A 481 -12.09 -39.45 -0.40
N PRO A 482 -13.33 -39.93 -0.23
CA PRO A 482 -13.99 -39.99 1.08
C PRO A 482 -13.48 -41.15 1.94
N PHE A 483 -13.39 -40.92 3.26
CA PHE A 483 -13.17 -41.96 4.27
C PHE A 483 -14.43 -42.80 4.55
N GLY A 484 -15.58 -42.42 3.98
CA GLY A 484 -16.90 -43.01 4.24
C GLY A 484 -17.55 -42.54 5.55
N THR A 485 -16.76 -42.20 6.57
CA THR A 485 -17.21 -41.58 7.83
C THR A 485 -16.19 -40.53 8.28
N SER A 486 -16.65 -39.43 8.88
CA SER A 486 -15.75 -38.40 9.40
C SER A 486 -14.76 -38.99 10.40
N LYS A 487 -13.50 -38.61 10.28
CA LYS A 487 -12.39 -39.03 11.16
C LYS A 487 -11.81 -37.80 11.84
N THR A 488 -11.50 -37.92 13.13
CA THR A 488 -10.79 -36.88 13.91
C THR A 488 -9.38 -37.35 14.24
N PHE A 489 -8.37 -36.59 13.82
CA PHE A 489 -6.95 -36.97 13.95
C PHE A 489 -6.04 -35.74 13.90
N ARG A 490 -4.82 -35.87 14.43
CA ARG A 490 -3.76 -34.85 14.32
C ARG A 490 -2.70 -35.24 13.30
N TYR A 491 -2.45 -36.53 13.11
CA TYR A 491 -1.47 -37.03 12.18
C TYR A 491 -2.15 -37.88 11.12
N PHE A 492 -1.70 -37.76 9.87
CA PHE A 492 -2.08 -38.71 8.84
C PHE A 492 -0.85 -39.17 8.06
N LYS A 493 -0.88 -40.42 7.63
CA LYS A 493 0.17 -41.08 6.86
C LYS A 493 -0.43 -41.66 5.60
N ILE A 494 0.13 -41.28 4.46
CA ILE A 494 -0.17 -41.93 3.19
C ILE A 494 0.88 -43.01 2.94
N ILE A 495 0.41 -44.22 2.59
CA ILE A 495 1.24 -45.33 2.17
C ILE A 495 0.88 -45.63 0.71
N VAL A 496 1.80 -45.34 -0.21
CA VAL A 496 1.70 -45.67 -1.62
C VAL A 496 2.08 -47.14 -1.80
N LYS A 497 1.11 -47.96 -2.21
CA LYS A 497 1.28 -49.41 -2.42
C LYS A 497 1.58 -49.77 -3.88
N SER A 498 1.10 -48.96 -4.82
CA SER A 498 1.36 -49.14 -6.24
C SER A 498 1.29 -47.82 -7.01
N ASN A 499 1.77 -47.83 -8.25
CA ASN A 499 1.66 -46.73 -9.19
C ASN A 499 1.15 -47.23 -10.56
N TYR A 500 0.64 -46.34 -11.40
CA TYR A 500 0.03 -46.68 -12.70
C TYR A 500 1.01 -47.11 -13.79
N ASP A 501 2.30 -46.83 -13.61
CA ASP A 501 3.39 -47.18 -14.49
C ASP A 501 3.96 -48.56 -14.14
N THR A 502 3.69 -49.54 -15.00
CA THR A 502 4.13 -50.92 -14.81
C THR A 502 5.59 -51.14 -15.21
N ALA A 503 6.20 -50.24 -15.98
CA ALA A 503 7.60 -50.34 -16.40
C ALA A 503 8.54 -49.83 -15.30
N GLU A 504 8.14 -48.80 -14.55
CA GLU A 504 8.91 -48.30 -13.42
C GLU A 504 8.04 -48.20 -12.16
N PRO A 505 7.67 -49.35 -11.56
CA PRO A 505 6.68 -49.42 -10.49
C PRO A 505 7.13 -48.73 -9.20
N ASN A 506 8.41 -48.41 -9.03
CA ASN A 506 8.93 -47.73 -7.84
C ASN A 506 8.92 -46.20 -7.94
N LYS A 507 8.72 -45.62 -9.13
CA LYS A 507 8.70 -44.17 -9.33
C LYS A 507 7.32 -43.61 -9.06
N SER A 508 7.16 -42.88 -7.97
CA SER A 508 5.88 -42.29 -7.53
C SER A 508 6.01 -40.81 -7.24
N CYS A 509 5.03 -40.03 -7.72
CA CYS A 509 4.95 -38.60 -7.49
C CYS A 509 3.57 -38.18 -6.99
N ILE A 510 3.53 -37.17 -6.12
CA ILE A 510 2.31 -36.48 -5.69
C ILE A 510 2.62 -34.98 -5.68
N ALA A 511 1.76 -34.19 -6.33
CA ALA A 511 1.90 -32.73 -6.31
C ALA A 511 1.44 -32.20 -4.96
N GLU A 512 0.18 -32.43 -4.60
CA GLU A 512 -0.41 -31.88 -3.38
C GLU A 512 -1.31 -32.89 -2.68
N LEU A 513 -1.31 -32.83 -1.34
CA LEU A 513 -2.24 -33.48 -0.45
C LEU A 513 -3.04 -32.44 0.32
N GLY A 514 -4.25 -32.82 0.73
CA GLY A 514 -5.09 -32.00 1.58
C GLY A 514 -6.19 -32.81 2.24
N LEU A 515 -7.05 -32.12 2.99
CA LEU A 515 -8.23 -32.69 3.63
C LEU A 515 -9.47 -31.92 3.19
N TYR A 516 -10.65 -32.52 3.37
CA TYR A 516 -11.91 -31.82 3.16
C TYR A 516 -12.99 -32.28 4.14
N LYS A 517 -14.01 -31.43 4.28
CA LYS A 517 -15.24 -31.68 5.00
C LYS A 517 -16.38 -31.13 4.14
N ASN A 518 -17.45 -31.91 3.99
CA ASN A 518 -18.60 -31.55 3.16
C ASN A 518 -19.65 -30.74 3.91
#